data_AF-A0A2W1LTV7-F1
#
_entry.id   AF-A0A2W1LTV7-F1
#
_cell.length_a   1.000
_cell.length_b   1.000
_cell.length_c   1.000
_cell.angle_alpha   90.00
_cell.angle_beta   90.00
_cell.angle_gamma   90.00
#
_symmetry.space_group_name_H-M   'P 1'
#
loop_
_entity.id
_entity.type
_entity.pdbx_description
1 polymer ?
#
loop_
_entity_poly.entity_id
_entity_poly.type
_entity_poly.pdbx_seq_one_letter_code
_entity_poly.pdbx_strand_id
1 'polypeptide(L)' 'METLGDALPKEIERVQEIIREYEKIPAGHLAAEMMKADVKRAQEAMMSGDLAGMLAAYQALKEYEL' A
#
# COMPACT_ATOMS: atom_id res chain seq x y z
N MET A 1 -9.81 -11.05 16.22
CA MET A 1 -9.12 -11.66 15.07
C MET A 1 -9.41 -10.74 13.90
N GLU A 2 -8.39 -10.12 13.34
CA GLU A 2 -8.54 -9.20 12.21
C GLU A 2 -8.43 -9.98 10.90
N THR A 3 -9.31 -9.69 9.94
CA THR A 3 -9.26 -10.35 8.63
C THR A 3 -8.42 -9.55 7.64
N LEU A 4 -8.05 -10.15 6.52
CA LEU A 4 -7.39 -9.40 5.44
C LEU A 4 -8.26 -8.25 4.92
N GLY A 5 -9.59 -8.43 4.90
CA GLY A 5 -10.54 -7.39 4.50
C GLY A 5 -10.55 -6.18 5.42
N ASP A 6 -10.16 -6.36 6.69
CA ASP A 6 -10.02 -5.28 7.67
C ASP A 6 -8.61 -4.68 7.68
N ALA A 7 -7.59 -5.52 7.55
CA ALA A 7 -6.19 -5.14 7.66
C ALA A 7 -5.65 -4.42 6.42
N LEU A 8 -6.01 -4.88 5.21
CA LEU A 8 -5.51 -4.30 3.97
C LEU A 8 -5.90 -2.82 3.77
N PRO A 9 -7.16 -2.39 4.02
CA PRO A 9 -7.51 -0.97 3.95
C PRO A 9 -6.67 -0.10 4.89
N LYS A 10 -6.45 -0.55 6.13
CA LYS A 10 -5.65 0.20 7.13
C LYS A 10 -4.19 0.32 6.70
N GLU A 11 -3.66 -0.73 6.10
CA GLU A 11 -2.29 -0.74 5.59
C GLU A 11 -2.13 0.20 4.39
N ILE A 12 -3.12 0.25 3.51
CA ILE A 12 -3.17 1.24 2.41
C ILE A 12 -3.13 2.67 2.98
N GLU A 13 -3.96 2.97 3.99
CA GLU A 13 -3.97 4.29 4.65
C GLU A 13 -2.60 4.61 5.28
N ARG A 14 -1.98 3.66 5.98
CA ARG A 14 -0.65 3.82 6.56
C ARG A 14 0.40 4.17 5.49
N VAL A 15 0.42 3.44 4.38
CA VAL A 15 1.39 3.68 3.29
C VAL A 15 1.11 5.01 2.60
N GLN A 16 -0.15 5.45 2.49
CA GLN A 16 -0.47 6.79 1.99
C GLN A 16 0.13 7.92 2.85
N GLU A 17 0.18 7.75 4.18
CA GLU A 17 0.87 8.71 5.04
C GLU A 17 2.40 8.68 4.82
N ILE A 18 2.99 7.50 4.64
CA ILE A 18 4.43 7.37 4.30
C ILE A 18 4.75 8.07 2.98
N ILE A 19 3.91 7.87 1.96
CA ILE A 19 4.04 8.54 0.65
C ILE A 19 4.14 10.07 0.84
N ARG A 20 3.26 10.66 1.67
CA ARG A 20 3.27 12.11 1.92
C ARG A 20 4.58 12.59 2.54
N GLU A 21 5.21 11.79 3.39
CA GLU A 21 6.51 12.13 3.96
C GLU A 21 7.64 12.03 2.93
N TYR A 22 7.65 10.98 2.10
CA TYR A 22 8.63 10.84 1.02
C TYR A 22 8.50 11.95 -0.04
N GLU A 23 7.28 12.42 -0.32
CA GLU A 23 7.04 13.52 -1.25
C GLU A 23 7.57 14.88 -0.78
N LYS A 24 7.79 15.06 0.53
CA LYS A 24 8.44 16.28 1.07
C LYS A 24 9.95 16.30 0.80
N ILE A 25 10.54 15.18 0.43
CA ILE A 25 11.98 15.03 0.21
C ILE A 25 12.25 15.11 -1.31
N PRO A 26 13.12 16.00 -1.81
CA PRO A 26 13.38 16.15 -3.25
C PRO A 26 13.81 14.87 -3.97
N ALA A 27 14.51 13.96 -3.27
CA ALA A 27 14.92 12.65 -3.81
C ALA A 27 13.90 11.53 -3.56
N GLY A 28 12.86 11.77 -2.76
CA GLY A 28 11.87 10.76 -2.35
C GLY A 28 10.77 10.48 -3.37
N HIS A 29 10.66 11.28 -4.43
CA HIS A 29 9.59 11.14 -5.43
C HIS A 29 9.56 9.76 -6.10
N LEU A 30 10.71 9.16 -6.43
CA LEU A 30 10.73 7.83 -7.06
C LEU A 30 10.15 6.75 -6.13
N ALA A 31 10.54 6.78 -4.85
CA ALA A 31 10.03 5.84 -3.85
C ALA A 31 8.51 6.04 -3.63
N ALA A 32 8.05 7.29 -3.55
CA ALA A 32 6.64 7.62 -3.45
C ALA A 32 5.82 7.08 -4.64
N GLU A 33 6.32 7.19 -5.88
CA GLU A 33 5.64 6.64 -7.06
C GLU A 33 5.57 5.11 -7.04
N MET A 34 6.60 4.42 -6.55
CA MET A 34 6.57 2.97 -6.38
C MET A 34 5.51 2.55 -5.36
N MET A 35 5.47 3.22 -4.20
CA MET A 35 4.46 2.97 -3.16
C MET A 35 3.04 3.22 -3.68
N LYS A 36 2.82 4.30 -4.45
CA LYS A 36 1.52 4.57 -5.10
C LYS A 36 1.10 3.46 -6.05
N ALA A 37 2.03 2.89 -6.81
CA ALA A 37 1.75 1.78 -7.69
C ALA A 37 1.29 0.53 -6.92
N ASP A 38 1.91 0.23 -5.77
CA ASP A 38 1.50 -0.89 -4.92
C ASP A 38 0.17 -0.65 -4.21
N VAL A 39 -0.09 0.58 -3.75
CA VAL A 39 -1.41 1.00 -3.23
C VAL A 39 -2.49 0.79 -4.29
N LYS A 40 -2.23 1.20 -5.54
CA LYS A 40 -3.18 1.01 -6.64
C LYS A 40 -3.46 -0.46 -6.91
N ARG A 41 -2.42 -1.32 -6.93
CA ARG A 41 -2.59 -2.78 -7.09
C ARG A 41 -3.44 -3.37 -5.97
N ALA A 42 -3.24 -2.93 -4.73
CA ALA A 42 -4.03 -3.37 -3.59
C ALA A 42 -5.52 -3.02 -3.78
N GLN A 43 -5.82 -1.79 -4.18
CA GLN A 43 -7.18 -1.31 -4.45
C GLN A 43 -7.85 -2.10 -5.58
N GLU A 44 -7.14 -2.37 -6.68
CA GLU A 44 -7.64 -3.17 -7.80
C GLU A 44 -7.95 -4.62 -7.39
N ALA A 45 -7.06 -5.24 -6.61
CA ALA A 45 -7.27 -6.60 -6.09
C ALA A 45 -8.49 -6.65 -5.15
N MET A 46 -8.66 -5.65 -4.28
CA MET A 46 -9.84 -5.54 -3.41
C MET A 46 -11.13 -5.38 -4.22
N MET A 47 -11.14 -4.51 -5.23
CA MET A 47 -12.33 -4.24 -6.04
C MET A 47 -12.76 -5.46 -6.87
N SER A 48 -11.80 -6.26 -7.33
CA SER A 48 -12.05 -7.48 -8.10
C SER A 48 -12.32 -8.72 -7.25
N GLY A 49 -12.08 -8.67 -5.93
CA GLY A 49 -12.15 -9.81 -5.04
C GLY A 49 -11.02 -10.83 -5.25
N ASP A 50 -9.91 -10.42 -5.85
CA ASP A 50 -8.72 -11.26 -6.03
C ASP A 50 -7.99 -11.44 -4.69
N LEU A 51 -8.37 -12.50 -3.96
CA LEU A 51 -7.78 -12.80 -2.66
C LEU A 51 -6.26 -13.01 -2.70
N ALA A 52 -5.73 -13.62 -3.76
CA ALA A 52 -4.30 -13.84 -3.89
C ALA A 52 -3.56 -12.52 -4.13
N GLY A 53 -4.11 -11.67 -4.99
CA GLY A 53 -3.63 -10.31 -5.21
C GLY A 53 -3.68 -9.46 -3.94
N MET A 54 -4.75 -9.56 -3.16
CA MET A 54 -4.89 -8.87 -1.88
C MET A 54 -3.80 -9.29 -0.88
N LEU A 55 -3.51 -10.60 -0.78
CA LEU A 55 -2.44 -11.11 0.11
C LEU A 55 -1.06 -10.62 -0.33
N ALA A 56 -0.77 -10.68 -1.63
CA ALA A 56 0.51 -10.24 -2.18
C ALA A 56 0.71 -8.72 -1.98
N ALA A 57 -0.32 -7.92 -2.27
CA ALA A 57 -0.27 -6.48 -2.07
C ALA A 57 -0.16 -6.12 -0.59
N TYR A 58 -0.88 -6.82 0.29
CA TYR A 58 -0.75 -6.62 1.74
C TYR A 58 0.68 -6.84 2.23
N GLN A 59 1.33 -7.93 1.78
CA GLN A 59 2.71 -8.19 2.15
C GLN A 59 3.66 -7.11 1.61
N ALA A 60 3.49 -6.69 0.35
CA ALA A 60 4.32 -5.65 -0.26
C ALA A 60 4.20 -4.31 0.48
N LEU A 61 2.97 -3.90 0.83
CA LEU A 61 2.73 -2.65 1.56
C LEU A 61 3.38 -2.65 2.94
N LYS A 62 3.43 -3.80 3.62
CA LYS A 62 4.08 -3.93 4.93
C LYS A 62 5.60 -3.74 4.90
N GLU A 63 6.25 -3.89 3.75
CA GLU A 63 7.70 -3.67 3.61
C GLU A 63 8.06 -2.18 3.62
N TYR A 64 7.08 -1.28 3.48
CA TYR A 64 7.34 0.15 3.51
C TYR A 64 7.39 0.68 4.94
N GLU A 65 8.51 1.29 5.29
CA GLU A 65 8.77 1.95 6.56
C GLU A 65 9.20 3.41 6.32
N LEU A 66 8.97 4.24 7.35
CA LEU A 66 9.41 5.63 7.38
C LEU A 66 10.77 5.75 8.07
#